data_AF-A0A7S2A8T8-F1
#
_entry.id   AF-A0A7S2A8T8-F1
#
_cell.length_a   1.000
_cell.length_b   1.000
_cell.length_c   1.000
_cell.angle_alpha   90.00
_cell.angle_beta   90.00
_cell.angle_gamma   90.00
#
_symmetry.space_group_name_H-M   'P 1'
#
loop_
_entity.id
_entity.type
_entity.pdbx_description
1 polymer ?
#
loop_
_entity_poly.entity_id
_entity_poly.type
_entity_poly.pdbx_seq_one_letter_code
_entity_poly.pdbx_strand_id
1 'polypeptide(L)'
;FFALEAILALQSKKRSFGLVAWHTRWGTLGANRPAKMTSFRCMALAAITALAMKPMVANAAGGVSSKLQIHIPKTLTRSDGYDHREALFGVPPYGGSLQQSLFYADSDLCDPNVDTRKGYPIRAKGEDGQMLPWPSPYIVMVDRGGCTFVQKVRNAQRSGAAGVIIADNTCLCSAGDACYSDPGVDCETREPIMADDGSGSDISIPSFLMFKQDADPVKAELMANHMVRIEMAWALPSPDDRVEYEFWTTPTDLVAKDFQKKFKDAALALGSRAYFTPHMYIYDGIKSGCQGADGENQCYTLCTNNGRYCATDPDNDLDEGITGADVVTESLRRICIWKHYGLDDGVGPNWWEYVNTSWWS
;
A
#
# COMPACT_ATOMS: atom_id res chain seq x y z
N PHE A 1 -7.72 20.73 -45.03
CA PHE A 1 -8.58 19.76 -45.73
C PHE A 1 -9.57 19.21 -44.70
N PHE A 2 -10.84 19.64 -44.82
CA PHE A 2 -12.11 19.18 -44.19
C PHE A 2 -12.03 18.31 -42.92
N ALA A 3 -12.51 18.64 -41.70
CA ALA A 3 -13.77 19.27 -41.22
C ALA A 3 -15.06 18.60 -41.72
N LEU A 4 -15.80 17.87 -40.86
CA LEU A 4 -17.09 18.30 -40.25
C LEU A 4 -17.82 17.15 -39.50
N GLU A 5 -18.65 17.57 -38.54
CA GLU A 5 -19.46 16.86 -37.54
C GLU A 5 -20.76 16.16 -38.04
N ALA A 6 -21.56 15.69 -37.05
CA ALA A 6 -23.03 15.59 -36.95
C ALA A 6 -23.70 14.21 -37.29
N ILE A 7 -24.75 13.68 -36.62
CA ILE A 7 -25.78 14.21 -35.68
C ILE A 7 -26.53 13.08 -34.92
N LEU A 8 -27.17 13.50 -33.82
CA LEU A 8 -28.13 12.93 -32.85
C LEU A 8 -29.21 11.86 -33.23
N ALA A 9 -29.51 11.04 -32.20
CA ALA A 9 -30.80 10.66 -31.58
C ALA A 9 -32.06 10.24 -32.39
N LEU A 10 -32.69 9.12 -31.97
CA LEU A 10 -34.15 9.01 -31.82
C LEU A 10 -34.60 7.83 -30.92
N GLN A 11 -35.78 8.03 -30.34
CA GLN A 11 -36.42 7.42 -29.16
C GLN A 11 -36.99 5.99 -29.30
N SER A 12 -37.28 5.41 -28.12
CA SER A 12 -38.54 4.74 -27.72
C SER A 12 -38.86 3.33 -28.23
N LYS A 13 -38.90 2.37 -27.28
CA LYS A 13 -40.05 1.47 -27.15
C LYS A 13 -40.28 0.98 -25.70
N LYS A 14 -41.45 1.34 -25.18
CA LYS A 14 -42.10 0.89 -23.95
C LYS A 14 -42.25 -0.64 -23.88
N ARG A 15 -42.21 -1.21 -22.67
CA ARG A 15 -43.20 -2.19 -22.21
C ARG A 15 -43.36 -2.16 -20.68
N SER A 16 -44.57 -1.80 -20.30
CA SER A 16 -45.14 -1.75 -18.95
C SER A 16 -45.51 -3.15 -18.47
N PHE A 17 -45.39 -3.41 -17.17
CA PHE A 17 -46.27 -4.34 -16.46
C PHE A 17 -46.67 -3.70 -15.12
N GLY A 18 -47.98 -3.59 -14.91
CA GLY A 18 -48.60 -2.74 -13.92
C GLY A 18 -48.78 -3.38 -12.55
N LEU A 19 -48.87 -2.50 -11.55
CA LEU A 19 -49.48 -2.75 -10.25
C LEU A 19 -50.99 -2.97 -10.43
N VAL A 20 -51.54 -3.99 -9.77
CA VAL A 20 -52.97 -4.12 -9.49
C VAL A 20 -53.15 -4.00 -7.99
N ALA A 21 -53.77 -2.90 -7.57
CA ALA A 21 -54.27 -2.69 -6.22
C ALA A 21 -55.58 -3.48 -6.03
N TRP A 22 -55.74 -4.12 -4.86
CA TRP A 22 -57.02 -4.67 -4.43
C TRP A 22 -57.55 -3.93 -3.21
N HIS A 23 -58.80 -3.49 -3.36
CA HIS A 23 -59.61 -2.78 -2.39
C HIS A 23 -59.92 -3.60 -1.14
N THR A 24 -59.82 -2.94 0.01
CA THR A 24 -60.43 -3.31 1.29
C THR A 24 -61.95 -3.14 1.23
N ARG A 25 -62.70 -4.15 1.68
CA ARG A 25 -64.12 -4.01 2.05
C ARG A 25 -64.37 -4.69 3.38
N TRP A 26 -64.91 -3.92 4.32
CA TRP A 26 -65.38 -4.36 5.62
C TRP A 26 -66.74 -5.07 5.50
N GLY A 27 -66.92 -6.13 6.27
CA GLY A 27 -68.20 -6.81 6.51
C GLY A 27 -68.21 -7.37 7.93
N THR A 28 -69.17 -6.93 8.73
CA THR A 28 -69.39 -7.21 10.15
C THR A 28 -70.33 -8.40 10.39
N LEU A 29 -70.37 -8.86 11.65
CA LEU A 29 -71.33 -9.78 12.31
C LEU A 29 -71.08 -11.28 12.07
N GLY A 30 -71.13 -12.19 13.06
CA GLY A 30 -71.45 -12.12 14.48
C GLY A 30 -71.56 -13.55 15.06
N ALA A 31 -71.36 -13.66 16.38
CA ALA A 31 -71.86 -14.70 17.31
C ALA A 31 -71.54 -16.21 17.07
N ASN A 32 -70.78 -16.84 17.97
CA ASN A 32 -71.30 -17.62 19.12
C ASN A 32 -70.19 -18.35 19.91
N ARG A 33 -70.37 -18.39 21.24
CA ARG A 33 -69.63 -19.11 22.30
C ARG A 33 -69.92 -20.65 22.28
N PRO A 34 -69.38 -21.49 23.20
CA PRO A 34 -68.04 -21.59 23.80
C PRO A 34 -67.49 -23.05 23.92
N ALA A 35 -66.23 -23.14 24.40
CA ALA A 35 -65.65 -24.17 25.27
C ALA A 35 -65.46 -25.62 24.78
N LYS A 36 -64.19 -26.09 24.84
CA LYS A 36 -63.79 -27.22 25.69
C LYS A 36 -62.27 -27.26 25.90
N MET A 37 -61.89 -27.22 27.17
CA MET A 37 -60.57 -27.56 27.71
C MET A 37 -60.21 -29.00 27.35
N THR A 38 -59.01 -29.22 26.81
CA THR A 38 -58.23 -30.43 27.08
C THR A 38 -56.75 -30.09 27.12
N SER A 39 -56.23 -30.24 28.34
CA SER A 39 -54.83 -30.22 28.74
C SER A 39 -53.98 -31.14 27.86
N PHE A 40 -52.94 -30.59 27.23
CA PHE A 40 -51.75 -31.36 26.84
C PHE A 40 -50.50 -30.54 27.20
N ARG A 41 -49.76 -31.05 28.19
CA ARG A 41 -48.42 -30.60 28.54
C ARG A 41 -47.50 -30.90 27.36
N CYS A 42 -46.97 -29.86 26.71
CA CYS A 42 -45.87 -29.98 25.78
C CYS A 42 -44.63 -29.30 26.39
N MET A 43 -43.55 -30.07 26.54
CA MET A 43 -42.24 -29.59 26.95
C MET A 43 -41.78 -28.47 26.02
N ALA A 44 -41.48 -27.30 26.58
CA ALA A 44 -40.79 -26.25 25.85
C ALA A 44 -39.29 -26.63 25.74
N LEU A 45 -38.86 -27.09 24.57
CA LEU A 45 -37.45 -27.03 24.19
C LEU A 45 -37.13 -25.57 23.85
N ALA A 46 -36.40 -24.89 24.72
CA ALA A 46 -35.80 -23.59 24.41
C ALA A 46 -34.62 -23.81 23.45
N ALA A 47 -34.84 -23.58 22.16
CA ALA A 47 -33.76 -23.47 21.19
C ALA A 47 -33.07 -22.11 21.38
N ILE A 48 -31.97 -22.11 22.14
CA ILE A 48 -31.06 -20.96 22.23
C ILE A 48 -30.29 -20.90 20.91
N THR A 49 -30.77 -20.10 19.96
CA THR A 49 -29.98 -19.72 18.79
C THR A 49 -28.88 -18.77 19.25
N ALA A 50 -27.68 -19.31 19.49
CA ALA A 50 -26.48 -18.51 19.63
C ALA A 50 -26.21 -17.82 18.28
N LEU A 51 -26.61 -16.56 18.16
CA LEU A 51 -26.13 -15.69 17.10
C LEU A 51 -24.64 -15.48 17.37
N ALA A 52 -23.80 -16.30 16.72
CA ALA A 52 -22.38 -16.03 16.62
C ALA A 52 -22.23 -14.72 15.84
N MET A 53 -22.04 -13.60 16.56
CA MET A 53 -21.54 -12.36 15.98
C MET A 53 -20.15 -12.67 15.43
N LYS A 54 -20.06 -12.96 14.13
CA LYS A 54 -18.78 -12.97 13.45
C LYS A 54 -18.21 -11.55 13.57
N PRO A 55 -16.97 -11.37 14.03
CA PRO A 55 -16.33 -10.08 13.98
C PRO A 55 -16.30 -9.65 12.50
N MET A 56 -16.81 -8.46 12.24
CA MET A 56 -16.77 -7.84 10.93
C MET A 56 -15.32 -7.42 10.69
N VAL A 57 -14.51 -8.34 10.16
CA VAL A 57 -13.19 -8.01 9.63
C VAL A 57 -13.45 -7.14 8.40
N ALA A 58 -13.12 -5.86 8.51
CA ALA A 58 -13.07 -4.97 7.37
C ALA A 58 -12.01 -5.55 6.42
N ASN A 59 -12.46 -5.98 5.25
CA ASN A 59 -11.60 -6.48 4.20
C ASN A 59 -10.83 -5.28 3.65
N ALA A 60 -9.60 -5.06 4.14
CA ALA A 60 -8.67 -4.14 3.50
C ALA A 60 -8.36 -4.73 2.11
N ALA A 61 -8.86 -4.07 1.07
CA ALA A 61 -8.51 -4.41 -0.29
C ALA A 61 -7.07 -3.94 -0.55
N GLY A 62 -6.19 -4.86 -0.92
CA GLY A 62 -4.78 -4.60 -1.24
C GLY A 62 -3.86 -4.82 -0.04
N GLY A 63 -2.70 -5.42 -0.27
CA GLY A 63 -1.65 -5.68 0.73
C GLY A 63 -0.98 -4.42 1.27
N VAL A 64 -1.78 -3.46 1.77
CA VAL A 64 -1.30 -2.24 2.39
C VAL A 64 -0.95 -2.56 3.84
N SER A 65 0.34 -2.56 4.14
CA SER A 65 0.91 -2.72 5.48
C SER A 65 0.59 -1.55 6.41
N SER A 66 -0.02 -0.49 5.93
CA SER A 66 -0.31 0.68 6.74
C SER A 66 -1.59 1.41 6.36
N LYS A 67 -2.10 2.18 7.31
CA LYS A 67 -3.28 3.02 7.12
C LYS A 67 -3.02 4.38 7.75
N LEU A 68 -3.30 5.43 6.99
CA LEU A 68 -3.30 6.81 7.46
C LEU A 68 -4.71 7.37 7.35
N GLN A 69 -5.29 7.82 8.46
CA GLN A 69 -6.69 8.24 8.49
C GLN A 69 -6.90 9.47 9.38
N ILE A 70 -7.60 10.47 8.85
CA ILE A 70 -8.08 11.60 9.65
C ILE A 70 -9.51 11.31 10.14
N HIS A 71 -9.70 11.42 11.45
CA HIS A 71 -10.98 11.16 12.12
C HIS A 71 -11.74 12.44 12.48
N ILE A 72 -11.00 13.53 12.66
CA ILE A 72 -11.51 14.86 13.02
C ILE A 72 -10.69 15.88 12.21
N PRO A 73 -11.33 16.84 11.52
CA PRO A 73 -12.76 16.96 11.28
C PRO A 73 -13.30 15.84 10.36
N LYS A 74 -14.62 15.57 10.41
CA LYS A 74 -15.26 14.55 9.55
C LYS A 74 -15.19 14.88 8.06
N THR A 75 -15.00 16.15 7.71
CA THR A 75 -14.79 16.62 6.33
C THR A 75 -13.51 16.06 5.70
N LEU A 76 -12.51 15.74 6.52
CA LEU A 76 -11.26 15.12 6.10
C LEU A 76 -11.26 13.58 6.26
N THR A 77 -12.38 12.98 6.64
CA THR A 77 -12.46 11.51 6.75
C THR A 77 -12.71 10.88 5.37
N ARG A 78 -11.77 10.04 4.91
CA ARG A 78 -11.91 9.20 3.70
C ARG A 78 -12.34 7.77 4.03
N SER A 79 -12.99 7.08 3.09
CA SER A 79 -13.41 5.67 3.23
C SER A 79 -12.21 4.73 3.32
N ASP A 80 -11.21 4.96 2.46
CA ASP A 80 -10.10 4.03 2.24
C ASP A 80 -8.78 4.50 2.89
N GLY A 81 -8.81 5.61 3.63
CA GLY A 81 -7.61 6.28 4.12
C GLY A 81 -7.00 7.27 3.13
N TYR A 82 -5.88 7.82 3.55
CA TYR A 82 -5.01 8.68 2.75
C TYR A 82 -3.93 7.83 2.11
N ASP A 83 -3.58 8.13 0.86
CA ASP A 83 -2.40 7.55 0.24
C ASP A 83 -1.16 8.13 0.90
N HIS A 84 -0.20 7.26 1.22
CA HIS A 84 0.96 7.61 2.03
C HIS A 84 2.14 6.66 1.75
N ARG A 85 3.34 7.10 2.11
CA ARG A 85 4.55 6.27 2.07
C ARG A 85 5.10 6.09 3.47
N GLU A 86 5.37 4.84 3.84
CA GLU A 86 5.99 4.51 5.12
C GLU A 86 7.50 4.81 5.08
N ALA A 87 8.04 5.26 6.20
CA ALA A 87 9.48 5.32 6.38
C ALA A 87 10.08 3.91 6.44
N LEU A 88 11.21 3.72 5.76
CA LEU A 88 12.00 2.48 5.84
C LEU A 88 12.92 2.45 7.09
N PHE A 89 12.60 3.28 8.09
CA PHE A 89 13.30 3.44 9.37
C PHE A 89 12.29 3.80 10.46
N GLY A 90 12.66 3.59 11.72
CA GLY A 90 11.85 4.06 12.87
C GLY A 90 10.57 3.28 13.17
N VAL A 91 10.20 2.30 12.35
CA VAL A 91 8.98 1.49 12.56
C VAL A 91 9.21 0.50 13.70
N PRO A 92 8.36 0.51 14.76
CA PRO A 92 8.40 -0.52 15.80
C PRO A 92 8.23 -1.92 15.19
N PRO A 93 8.95 -2.95 15.68
CA PRO A 93 9.01 -4.28 15.04
C PRO A 93 7.71 -5.09 15.11
N TYR A 94 6.63 -4.53 15.65
CA TYR A 94 5.32 -5.14 15.79
C TYR A 94 4.24 -4.18 15.31
N GLY A 95 3.21 -4.73 14.65
CA GLY A 95 2.07 -3.95 14.18
C GLY A 95 1.41 -3.19 15.33
N GLY A 96 0.97 -1.96 15.05
CA GLY A 96 0.37 -1.06 16.01
C GLY A 96 -0.42 0.07 15.35
N SER A 97 -1.16 0.80 16.17
CA SER A 97 -1.87 2.00 15.75
C SER A 97 -1.64 3.12 16.76
N LEU A 98 -1.33 4.31 16.26
CA LEU A 98 -1.18 5.53 17.04
C LEU A 98 -2.22 6.55 16.57
N GLN A 99 -3.07 7.01 17.48
CA GLN A 99 -4.06 8.05 17.20
C GLN A 99 -3.84 9.25 18.11
N GLN A 100 -3.42 10.39 17.54
CA GLN A 100 -3.15 11.61 18.30
C GLN A 100 -3.60 12.87 17.56
N SER A 101 -3.59 14.00 18.27
CA SER A 101 -3.77 15.32 17.67
C SER A 101 -2.57 15.66 16.78
N LEU A 102 -2.87 16.19 15.59
CA LEU A 102 -1.89 16.62 14.61
C LEU A 102 -1.59 18.11 14.81
N PHE A 103 -0.31 18.47 14.85
CA PHE A 103 0.16 19.84 14.84
C PHE A 103 1.03 20.08 13.62
N TYR A 104 0.86 21.19 12.91
CA TYR A 104 1.74 21.58 11.81
C TYR A 104 2.84 22.49 12.33
N ALA A 105 4.10 22.13 12.13
CA ALA A 105 5.24 22.88 12.64
C ALA A 105 5.52 24.18 11.87
N ASP A 106 4.99 24.33 10.65
CA ASP A 106 5.33 25.44 9.74
C ASP A 106 6.85 25.57 9.52
N SER A 107 7.50 24.41 9.35
CA SER A 107 8.95 24.27 9.29
C SER A 107 9.34 22.92 8.68
N ASP A 108 10.54 22.89 8.09
CA ASP A 108 11.20 21.69 7.61
C ASP A 108 11.82 20.84 8.74
N LEU A 109 11.89 21.34 9.98
CA LEU A 109 12.50 20.65 11.13
C LEU A 109 13.96 20.22 10.92
N CYS A 110 14.72 20.92 10.10
CA CYS A 110 16.13 20.63 9.88
C CYS A 110 17.05 21.12 11.01
N ASP A 111 16.63 22.15 11.75
CA ASP A 111 17.34 22.60 12.97
C ASP A 111 17.10 21.61 14.13
N PRO A 112 18.16 21.15 14.83
CA PRO A 112 18.01 20.29 16.00
C PRO A 112 17.26 20.97 17.18
N ASN A 113 17.24 22.30 17.25
CA ASN A 113 16.55 23.06 18.29
C ASN A 113 15.09 23.33 17.88
N VAL A 114 14.27 22.28 17.93
CA VAL A 114 12.85 22.37 17.56
C VAL A 114 12.08 23.25 18.54
N ASP A 115 11.49 24.33 18.01
CA ASP A 115 10.61 25.22 18.75
C ASP A 115 9.18 24.66 18.80
N THR A 116 8.87 23.93 19.88
CA THR A 116 7.54 23.32 20.10
C THR A 116 6.43 24.32 20.40
N ARG A 117 6.79 25.60 20.53
CA ARG A 117 5.86 26.71 20.79
C ARG A 117 5.46 27.45 19.52
N LYS A 118 5.81 26.95 18.34
CA LYS A 118 5.39 27.49 17.04
C LYS A 118 4.34 26.60 16.35
N GLY A 119 3.97 27.01 15.14
CA GLY A 119 3.08 26.27 14.28
C GLY A 119 1.62 26.31 14.71
N TYR A 120 0.85 25.37 14.18
CA TYR A 120 -0.61 25.35 14.24
C TYR A 120 -1.16 24.02 14.76
N PRO A 121 -2.37 23.99 15.34
CA PRO A 121 -3.22 25.13 15.67
C PRO A 121 -2.58 26.05 16.72
N ILE A 122 -2.98 27.32 16.73
CA ILE A 122 -2.59 28.27 17.78
C ILE A 122 -3.12 27.77 19.13
N ARG A 123 -2.24 27.77 20.12
CA ARG A 123 -2.50 27.34 21.50
C ARG A 123 -2.54 28.56 22.42
N ALA A 124 -3.05 28.36 23.62
CA ALA A 124 -3.05 29.41 24.63
C ALA A 124 -1.63 29.91 24.91
N LYS A 125 -1.50 31.20 25.25
CA LYS A 125 -0.23 31.77 25.70
C LYS A 125 -0.06 31.53 27.19
N GLY A 126 1.16 31.17 27.60
CA GLY A 126 1.55 31.06 28.99
C GLY A 126 1.77 32.43 29.65
N GLU A 127 2.20 32.41 30.91
CA GLU A 127 2.50 33.62 31.69
C GLU A 127 3.66 34.43 31.08
N ASP A 128 4.55 33.78 30.32
CA ASP A 128 5.66 34.39 29.59
C ASP A 128 5.23 35.06 28.27
N GLY A 129 3.93 35.05 27.94
CA GLY A 129 3.38 35.61 26.70
C GLY A 129 3.70 34.79 25.45
N GLN A 130 4.40 33.65 25.60
CA GLN A 130 4.68 32.72 24.52
C GLN A 130 3.59 31.67 24.44
N MET A 131 3.42 31.09 23.26
CA MET A 131 2.45 30.00 23.07
C MET A 131 2.90 28.76 23.87
N LEU A 132 1.95 28.04 24.46
CA LEU A 132 2.25 26.79 25.13
C LEU A 132 2.85 25.77 24.14
N PRO A 133 3.77 24.90 24.59
CA PRO A 133 4.33 23.85 23.74
C PRO A 133 3.23 22.88 23.27
N TRP A 134 3.53 22.07 22.25
CA TRP A 134 2.63 21.01 21.84
C TRP A 134 2.32 20.05 23.00
N PRO A 135 1.04 19.81 23.33
CA PRO A 135 0.67 18.93 24.43
C PRO A 135 0.99 17.49 24.07
N SER A 136 1.83 16.84 24.88
CA SER A 136 2.18 15.43 24.70
C SER A 136 1.05 14.50 25.17
N PRO A 137 0.82 13.36 24.49
CA PRO A 137 1.44 12.92 23.22
C PRO A 137 0.85 13.62 21.99
N TYR A 138 1.68 13.87 20.97
CA TYR A 138 1.26 14.54 19.73
C TYR A 138 1.92 13.93 18.48
N ILE A 139 1.28 14.11 17.33
CA ILE A 139 1.90 13.88 16.01
C ILE A 139 2.20 15.23 15.39
N VAL A 140 3.38 15.39 14.79
CA VAL A 140 3.78 16.63 14.12
C VAL A 140 3.83 16.45 12.61
N MET A 141 3.25 17.41 11.88
CA MET A 141 3.37 17.55 10.45
C MET A 141 4.50 18.55 10.12
N VAL A 142 5.39 18.16 9.22
CA VAL A 142 6.57 18.94 8.81
C VAL A 142 6.68 19.01 7.30
N ASP A 143 7.33 20.04 6.77
CA ASP A 143 7.51 20.19 5.33
C ASP A 143 8.68 19.36 4.79
N ARG A 144 8.50 18.78 3.60
CA ARG A 144 9.57 18.15 2.82
C ARG A 144 10.57 19.22 2.33
N GLY A 145 11.86 18.87 2.29
CA GLY A 145 12.95 19.74 1.81
C GLY A 145 14.00 20.05 2.88
N GLY A 146 15.08 20.75 2.52
CA GLY A 146 16.10 21.26 3.46
C GLY A 146 17.10 20.22 4.01
N CYS A 147 16.65 19.02 4.38
CA CYS A 147 17.47 17.95 4.96
C CYS A 147 16.83 16.56 4.77
N THR A 148 17.53 15.49 5.19
CA THR A 148 17.08 14.10 5.06
C THR A 148 15.83 13.82 5.92
N PHE A 149 15.02 12.85 5.51
CA PHE A 149 13.84 12.42 6.27
C PHE A 149 14.20 11.95 7.67
N VAL A 150 15.30 11.18 7.79
CA VAL A 150 15.84 10.71 9.06
C VAL A 150 16.13 11.88 10.00
N GLN A 151 16.81 12.94 9.52
CA GLN A 151 17.13 14.10 10.36
C GLN A 151 15.87 14.80 10.89
N LYS A 152 14.84 14.98 10.05
CA LYS A 152 13.55 15.58 10.44
C LYS A 152 12.88 14.79 11.55
N VAL A 153 12.76 13.47 11.34
CA VAL A 153 12.09 12.57 12.27
C VAL A 153 12.87 12.44 13.58
N ARG A 154 14.21 12.42 13.52
CA ARG A 154 15.07 12.46 14.72
C ARG A 154 14.87 13.74 15.53
N ASN A 155 14.81 14.89 14.87
CA ASN A 155 14.57 16.18 15.53
C ASN A 155 13.18 16.22 16.19
N ALA A 156 12.14 15.76 15.50
CA ALA A 156 10.79 15.63 16.05
C ALA A 156 10.73 14.64 17.24
N GLN A 157 11.42 13.51 17.15
CA GLN A 157 11.52 12.55 18.25
C GLN A 157 12.15 13.19 19.48
N ARG A 158 13.24 13.94 19.31
CA ARG A 158 13.93 14.65 20.40
C ARG A 158 13.05 15.74 21.02
N SER A 159 12.10 16.31 20.27
CA SER A 159 11.12 17.26 20.81
C SER A 159 9.91 16.60 21.48
N GLY A 160 9.86 15.26 21.55
CA GLY A 160 8.82 14.49 22.23
C GLY A 160 7.61 14.14 21.37
N ALA A 161 7.72 14.25 20.03
CA ALA A 161 6.66 13.80 19.14
C ALA A 161 6.48 12.27 19.25
N ALA A 162 5.24 11.80 19.19
CA ALA A 162 4.90 10.38 19.17
C ALA A 162 4.91 9.80 17.75
N GLY A 163 4.84 10.65 16.73
CA GLY A 163 4.88 10.27 15.31
C GLY A 163 5.03 11.50 14.42
N VAL A 164 5.40 11.28 13.17
CA VAL A 164 5.67 12.36 12.20
C VAL A 164 4.92 12.14 10.90
N ILE A 165 4.31 13.19 10.39
CA ILE A 165 3.80 13.25 9.02
C ILE A 165 4.66 14.23 8.22
N ILE A 166 5.28 13.76 7.15
CA ILE A 166 6.01 14.63 6.24
C ILE A 166 5.07 15.03 5.12
N ALA A 167 4.76 16.32 5.04
CA ALA A 167 3.95 16.87 3.97
C ALA A 167 4.83 17.07 2.73
N ASP A 168 4.45 16.41 1.65
CA ASP A 168 5.11 16.59 0.36
C ASP A 168 4.90 18.03 -0.15
N ASN A 169 5.91 18.54 -0.86
CA ASN A 169 5.94 19.89 -1.41
C ASN A 169 5.95 19.90 -2.94
N THR A 170 6.13 18.75 -3.58
CA THR A 170 6.14 18.62 -5.04
C THR A 170 5.09 17.62 -5.48
N CYS A 171 4.37 17.92 -6.58
CA CYS A 171 3.38 17.01 -7.14
C CYS A 171 4.01 15.89 -7.95
N LEU A 172 3.37 14.72 -7.96
CA LEU A 172 3.67 13.68 -8.93
C LEU A 172 3.11 14.05 -10.31
N CYS A 173 3.87 13.79 -11.37
CA CYS A 173 3.40 14.02 -12.74
C CYS A 173 2.17 13.18 -13.08
N SER A 174 1.99 12.03 -12.41
CA SER A 174 0.81 11.17 -12.56
C SER A 174 -0.45 11.72 -11.89
N ALA A 175 -0.33 12.71 -11.00
CA ALA A 175 -1.48 13.28 -10.28
C ALA A 175 -2.36 14.17 -11.19
N GLY A 176 -1.87 14.59 -12.36
CA GLY A 176 -2.60 15.42 -13.30
C GLY A 176 -3.13 16.71 -12.65
N ASP A 177 -4.39 17.05 -12.91
CA ASP A 177 -5.04 18.26 -12.39
C ASP A 177 -5.35 18.21 -10.88
N ALA A 178 -5.12 17.09 -10.20
CA ALA A 178 -5.41 16.96 -8.78
C ALA A 178 -4.35 17.62 -7.88
N CYS A 179 -3.19 17.98 -8.44
CA CYS A 179 -2.08 18.54 -7.68
C CYS A 179 -1.42 19.70 -8.43
N TYR A 180 -1.18 20.81 -7.73
CA TYR A 180 -0.51 21.99 -8.28
C TYR A 180 0.79 22.24 -7.53
N SER A 181 1.93 22.08 -8.22
CA SER A 181 3.25 22.45 -7.69
C SER A 181 3.38 23.98 -7.63
N ASP A 182 4.28 24.45 -6.76
CA ASP A 182 4.61 25.87 -6.69
C ASP A 182 5.16 26.39 -8.04
N PRO A 183 4.95 27.68 -8.37
CA PRO A 183 5.43 28.24 -9.64
C PRO A 183 6.94 28.04 -9.82
N GLY A 184 7.32 27.39 -10.93
CA GLY A 184 8.73 27.10 -11.25
C GLY A 184 9.25 25.78 -10.70
N VAL A 185 8.40 24.95 -10.09
CA VAL A 185 8.74 23.58 -9.66
C VAL A 185 8.06 22.58 -10.59
N ASP A 186 8.87 21.83 -11.33
CA ASP A 186 8.38 20.73 -12.17
C ASP A 186 7.86 19.57 -11.31
N CYS A 187 6.92 18.79 -11.86
CA CYS A 187 6.42 17.60 -11.19
C CYS A 187 7.49 16.50 -11.10
N GLU A 188 7.41 15.66 -10.08
CA GLU A 188 8.26 14.48 -9.92
C GLU A 188 7.66 13.29 -10.67
N THR A 189 8.48 12.57 -11.45
CA THR A 189 8.03 11.38 -12.19
C THR A 189 8.02 10.11 -11.34
N ARG A 190 8.68 10.14 -10.18
CA ARG A 190 8.80 9.02 -9.25
C ARG A 190 8.32 9.44 -7.87
N GLU A 191 7.73 8.50 -7.18
CA GLU A 191 7.25 8.71 -5.82
C GLU A 191 8.41 8.92 -4.84
N PRO A 192 8.24 9.76 -3.81
CA PRO A 192 9.26 9.94 -2.78
C PRO A 192 9.43 8.66 -1.96
N ILE A 193 10.67 8.23 -1.80
CA ILE A 193 11.03 7.09 -0.95
C ILE A 193 11.66 7.63 0.34
N MET A 194 11.05 7.31 1.48
CA MET A 194 11.58 7.64 2.79
C MET A 194 12.65 6.63 3.24
N ALA A 195 13.77 6.62 2.52
CA ALA A 195 14.92 5.75 2.81
C ALA A 195 15.71 6.23 4.03
N ASP A 196 16.32 5.28 4.74
CA ASP A 196 17.33 5.58 5.75
C ASP A 196 18.57 6.19 5.09
N ASP A 197 19.11 7.26 5.67
CA ASP A 197 20.35 7.89 5.23
C ASP A 197 21.61 7.22 5.82
N GLY A 198 21.43 6.09 6.51
CA GLY A 198 22.47 5.31 7.17
C GLY A 198 22.64 5.67 8.64
N SER A 199 21.87 6.61 9.18
CA SER A 199 21.91 7.02 10.57
C SER A 199 20.64 6.70 11.36
N GLY A 200 19.56 6.25 10.73
CA GLY A 200 18.21 6.15 11.31
C GLY A 200 17.99 5.10 12.40
N SER A 201 19.02 4.38 12.81
CA SER A 201 18.97 3.34 13.85
C SER A 201 18.47 3.82 15.23
N ASP A 202 18.56 5.12 15.53
CA ASP A 202 18.11 5.72 16.80
C ASP A 202 16.64 6.18 16.78
N ILE A 203 15.98 6.10 15.61
CA ILE A 203 14.58 6.49 15.45
C ILE A 203 13.69 5.32 15.89
N SER A 204 12.63 5.64 16.63
CA SER A 204 11.68 4.71 17.23
C SER A 204 10.21 5.12 17.04
N ILE A 205 9.97 6.30 16.48
CA ILE A 205 8.63 6.82 16.21
C ILE A 205 8.22 6.53 14.76
N PRO A 206 6.96 6.17 14.51
CA PRO A 206 6.44 5.98 13.15
C PRO A 206 6.48 7.30 12.38
N SER A 207 6.83 7.22 11.10
CA SER A 207 6.86 8.37 10.22
C SER A 207 6.34 8.03 8.84
N PHE A 208 5.36 8.81 8.36
CA PHE A 208 4.73 8.64 7.05
C PHE A 208 4.86 9.92 6.23
N LEU A 209 4.97 9.79 4.91
CA LEU A 209 4.83 10.89 3.97
C LEU A 209 3.41 10.93 3.43
N MET A 210 2.82 12.13 3.44
CA MET A 210 1.52 12.42 2.85
C MET A 210 1.73 13.26 1.59
N PHE A 211 1.17 12.81 0.46
CA PHE A 211 1.30 13.50 -0.81
C PHE A 211 0.68 14.90 -0.79
N LYS A 212 1.19 15.80 -1.63
CA LYS A 212 0.88 17.24 -1.58
C LYS A 212 -0.61 17.54 -1.71
N GLN A 213 -1.30 16.90 -2.66
CA GLN A 213 -2.74 17.06 -2.87
C GLN A 213 -3.58 16.75 -1.64
N ASP A 214 -3.06 15.90 -0.75
CA ASP A 214 -3.73 15.49 0.48
C ASP A 214 -3.24 16.28 1.69
N ALA A 215 -1.95 16.63 1.73
CA ALA A 215 -1.35 17.41 2.80
C ALA A 215 -1.83 18.87 2.82
N ASP A 216 -2.01 19.49 1.65
CA ASP A 216 -2.38 20.91 1.55
C ASP A 216 -3.76 21.22 2.19
N PRO A 217 -4.83 20.44 1.94
CA PRO A 217 -6.10 20.62 2.67
C PRO A 217 -5.97 20.43 4.19
N VAL A 218 -5.12 19.51 4.64
CA VAL A 218 -4.89 19.24 6.07
C VAL A 218 -4.15 20.40 6.73
N LYS A 219 -3.11 20.94 6.06
CA LYS A 219 -2.43 22.16 6.48
C LYS A 219 -3.40 23.33 6.59
N ALA A 220 -4.28 23.51 5.60
CA ALA A 220 -5.27 24.58 5.61
C ALA A 220 -6.19 24.52 6.84
N GLU A 221 -6.69 23.34 7.22
CA GLU A 221 -7.50 23.15 8.43
C GLU A 221 -6.71 23.45 9.71
N LEU A 222 -5.45 23.00 9.80
CA LEU A 222 -4.58 23.29 10.93
C LEU A 222 -4.30 24.80 11.06
N MET A 223 -3.96 25.47 9.95
CA MET A 223 -3.70 26.91 9.88
C MET A 223 -4.94 27.76 10.17
N ALA A 224 -6.13 27.23 9.87
CA ALA A 224 -7.42 27.80 10.29
C ALA A 224 -7.70 27.60 11.81
N ASN A 225 -6.75 27.01 12.54
CA ASN A 225 -6.83 26.68 13.97
C ASN A 225 -7.88 25.62 14.31
N HIS A 226 -8.27 24.79 13.34
CA HIS A 226 -9.12 23.64 13.61
C HIS A 226 -8.29 22.46 14.11
N MET A 227 -8.84 21.74 15.09
CA MET A 227 -8.20 20.55 15.63
C MET A 227 -8.31 19.41 14.62
N VAL A 228 -7.17 18.82 14.27
CA VAL A 228 -7.10 17.62 13.44
C VAL A 228 -6.65 16.44 14.30
N ARG A 229 -7.36 15.31 14.22
CA ARG A 229 -6.97 14.06 14.87
C ARG A 229 -6.73 12.98 13.83
N ILE A 230 -5.52 12.46 13.81
CA ILE A 230 -5.05 11.50 12.82
C ILE A 230 -4.70 10.17 13.49
N GLU A 231 -4.93 9.08 12.76
CA GLU A 231 -4.53 7.72 13.08
C GLU A 231 -3.47 7.28 12.07
N MET A 232 -2.33 6.84 12.59
CA MET A 232 -1.30 6.11 11.87
C MET A 232 -1.38 4.66 12.33
N ALA A 233 -1.72 3.73 11.45
CA ALA A 233 -1.64 2.30 11.73
C ALA A 233 -0.62 1.67 10.80
N TRP A 234 0.20 0.79 11.34
CA TRP A 234 1.10 -0.07 10.60
C TRP A 234 0.86 -1.48 11.11
N ALA A 235 0.58 -2.39 10.21
CA ALA A 235 0.48 -3.80 10.46
C ALA A 235 1.41 -4.49 9.47
N LEU A 236 2.21 -5.43 9.95
CA LEU A 236 2.68 -6.44 9.03
C LEU A 236 1.42 -7.16 8.52
N PRO A 237 1.10 -7.12 7.21
CA PRO A 237 -0.02 -7.87 6.68
C PRO A 237 0.29 -9.33 6.98
N SER A 238 -0.33 -9.86 8.02
CA SER A 238 -0.06 -11.19 8.51
C SER A 238 -1.36 -11.95 8.57
N PRO A 239 -1.88 -12.39 7.40
CA PRO A 239 -3.06 -13.24 7.38
C PRO A 239 -2.81 -14.55 8.14
N ASP A 240 -1.55 -14.96 8.32
CA ASP A 240 -1.15 -16.23 8.93
C ASP A 240 0.18 -16.22 9.73
N ASP A 241 0.59 -15.08 10.31
CA ASP A 241 1.81 -14.95 11.14
C ASP A 241 3.15 -15.30 10.43
N ARG A 242 3.17 -15.30 9.09
CA ARG A 242 4.40 -15.47 8.29
C ARG A 242 4.83 -14.18 7.58
N VAL A 243 6.14 -14.03 7.37
CA VAL A 243 6.74 -12.96 6.57
C VAL A 243 6.84 -13.41 5.10
N GLU A 244 6.12 -12.72 4.22
CA GLU A 244 6.26 -12.90 2.78
C GLU A 244 7.46 -12.09 2.28
N TYR A 245 8.37 -12.72 1.52
CA TYR A 245 9.47 -12.00 0.87
C TYR A 245 9.67 -12.47 -0.57
N GLU A 246 9.78 -11.50 -1.46
CA GLU A 246 9.98 -11.71 -2.88
C GLU A 246 11.43 -11.42 -3.28
N PHE A 247 11.97 -12.23 -4.18
CA PHE A 247 13.32 -12.03 -4.72
C PHE A 247 13.30 -11.94 -6.24
N TRP A 248 13.46 -10.72 -6.72
CA TRP A 248 13.52 -10.39 -8.14
C TRP A 248 14.96 -10.47 -8.62
N THR A 249 15.26 -11.36 -9.57
CA THR A 249 16.63 -11.57 -10.05
C THR A 249 16.67 -12.09 -11.49
N THR A 250 17.87 -12.17 -12.05
CA THR A 250 18.19 -12.83 -13.32
C THR A 250 19.33 -13.82 -13.08
N PRO A 251 19.44 -14.93 -13.84
CA PRO A 251 20.55 -15.88 -13.72
C PRO A 251 21.95 -15.26 -13.81
N THR A 252 22.08 -14.09 -14.44
CA THR A 252 23.35 -13.41 -14.72
C THR A 252 23.61 -12.19 -13.82
N ASP A 253 22.86 -12.05 -12.73
CA ASP A 253 23.03 -10.97 -11.76
C ASP A 253 24.29 -11.18 -10.91
N LEU A 254 25.39 -10.52 -11.31
CA LEU A 254 26.66 -10.58 -10.60
C LEU A 254 26.62 -9.95 -9.20
N VAL A 255 25.73 -8.98 -8.97
CA VAL A 255 25.63 -8.27 -7.69
C VAL A 255 24.93 -9.15 -6.66
N ALA A 256 23.85 -9.82 -7.06
CA ALA A 256 23.07 -10.70 -6.18
C ALA A 256 23.64 -12.12 -6.06
N LYS A 257 24.67 -12.47 -6.85
CA LYS A 257 25.30 -13.81 -6.90
C LYS A 257 25.72 -14.33 -5.53
N ASP A 258 26.41 -13.49 -4.76
CA ASP A 258 26.90 -13.85 -3.43
C ASP A 258 25.76 -14.07 -2.43
N PHE A 259 24.70 -13.27 -2.53
CA PHE A 259 23.50 -13.44 -1.73
C PHE A 259 22.79 -14.76 -2.08
N GLN A 260 22.60 -15.05 -3.38
CA GLN A 260 21.98 -16.28 -3.86
C GLN A 260 22.67 -17.54 -3.30
N LYS A 261 24.00 -17.54 -3.23
CA LYS A 261 24.78 -18.66 -2.69
C LYS A 261 24.73 -18.80 -1.17
N LYS A 262 24.73 -17.68 -0.45
CA LYS A 262 24.89 -17.66 1.01
C LYS A 262 23.56 -17.67 1.77
N PHE A 263 22.47 -17.25 1.14
CA PHE A 263 21.18 -17.06 1.83
C PHE A 263 20.41 -18.37 2.08
N LYS A 264 20.80 -19.49 1.44
CA LYS A 264 20.14 -20.80 1.62
C LYS A 264 19.95 -21.15 3.09
N ASP A 265 21.02 -21.10 3.89
CA ASP A 265 20.95 -21.50 5.30
C ASP A 265 20.02 -20.61 6.11
N ALA A 266 19.97 -19.31 5.79
CA ALA A 266 19.04 -18.36 6.40
C ALA A 266 17.59 -18.66 5.99
N ALA A 267 17.33 -18.93 4.70
CA ALA A 267 16.01 -19.31 4.20
C ALA A 267 15.49 -20.59 4.88
N LEU A 268 16.34 -21.60 5.04
CA LEU A 268 15.99 -22.83 5.75
C LEU A 268 15.74 -22.59 7.25
N ALA A 269 16.51 -21.71 7.88
CA ALA A 269 16.33 -21.36 9.29
C ALA A 269 15.04 -20.56 9.56
N LEU A 270 14.58 -19.76 8.60
CA LEU A 270 13.28 -19.06 8.67
C LEU A 270 12.12 -20.05 8.66
N GLY A 271 12.22 -21.13 7.86
CA GLY A 271 11.24 -22.21 7.81
C GLY A 271 9.81 -21.69 7.62
N SER A 272 8.85 -22.19 8.40
CA SER A 272 7.44 -21.81 8.28
C SER A 272 7.11 -20.39 8.74
N ARG A 273 8.09 -19.61 9.23
CA ARG A 273 7.89 -18.21 9.65
C ARG A 273 8.04 -17.23 8.49
N ALA A 274 8.49 -17.71 7.33
CA ALA A 274 8.59 -16.93 6.12
C ALA A 274 8.11 -17.72 4.91
N TYR A 275 7.71 -17.03 3.86
CA TYR A 275 7.41 -17.62 2.57
C TYR A 275 8.12 -16.80 1.49
N PHE A 276 9.01 -17.50 0.82
CA PHE A 276 9.85 -17.02 -0.26
C PHE A 276 9.07 -17.07 -1.57
N THR A 277 9.23 -16.07 -2.45
CA THR A 277 8.84 -16.20 -3.86
C THR A 277 9.94 -15.66 -4.78
N PRO A 278 10.58 -16.50 -5.61
CA PRO A 278 11.53 -16.04 -6.61
C PRO A 278 10.82 -15.56 -7.88
N HIS A 279 11.24 -14.39 -8.37
CA HIS A 279 10.78 -13.79 -9.62
C HIS A 279 11.96 -13.64 -10.58
N MET A 280 11.88 -14.32 -11.74
CA MET A 280 12.89 -14.16 -12.78
C MET A 280 12.52 -13.00 -13.69
N TYR A 281 13.46 -12.08 -13.88
CA TYR A 281 13.28 -10.97 -14.80
C TYR A 281 13.45 -11.42 -16.24
N ILE A 282 12.39 -11.29 -17.05
CA ILE A 282 12.35 -11.63 -18.47
C ILE A 282 11.70 -10.44 -19.20
N TYR A 283 12.33 -9.95 -20.26
CA TYR A 283 11.78 -8.88 -21.08
C TYR A 283 10.63 -9.38 -21.96
N ASP A 284 9.62 -8.53 -22.10
CA ASP A 284 8.53 -8.70 -23.06
C ASP A 284 9.06 -8.35 -24.46
N GLY A 285 9.39 -9.38 -25.23
CA GLY A 285 9.95 -9.21 -26.57
C GLY A 285 8.95 -8.63 -27.57
N ILE A 286 7.64 -8.77 -27.34
CA ILE A 286 6.61 -8.16 -28.21
C ILE A 286 6.67 -6.64 -28.05
N LYS A 287 6.74 -6.15 -26.81
CA LYS A 287 6.87 -4.71 -26.54
C LYS A 287 8.19 -4.14 -27.03
N SER A 288 9.25 -4.95 -27.03
CA SER A 288 10.56 -4.57 -27.55
C SER A 288 10.68 -4.65 -29.07
N GLY A 289 9.61 -5.05 -29.80
CA GLY A 289 9.65 -5.18 -31.26
C GLY A 289 10.46 -6.38 -31.77
N CYS A 290 10.72 -7.36 -30.91
CA CYS A 290 11.47 -8.57 -31.24
C CYS A 290 10.68 -9.63 -31.99
N GLN A 291 9.37 -9.43 -32.16
CA GLN A 291 8.51 -10.32 -32.95
C GLN A 291 8.00 -9.55 -34.18
N GLY A 292 8.33 -10.07 -35.37
CA GLY A 292 7.88 -9.55 -36.65
C GLY A 292 6.36 -9.71 -36.84
N ALA A 293 5.82 -9.03 -37.85
CA ALA A 293 4.39 -9.09 -38.17
C ALA A 293 3.91 -10.50 -38.59
N ASP A 294 4.83 -11.32 -39.08
CA ASP A 294 4.69 -12.74 -39.43
C ASP A 294 4.98 -13.69 -38.25
N GLY A 295 5.36 -13.16 -37.09
CA GLY A 295 5.77 -13.93 -35.93
C GLY A 295 7.22 -14.39 -35.97
N GLU A 296 8.07 -13.88 -36.87
CA GLU A 296 9.50 -14.20 -36.87
C GLU A 296 10.25 -13.51 -35.73
N ASN A 297 11.31 -14.16 -35.23
CA ASN A 297 12.17 -13.59 -34.20
C ASN A 297 13.14 -12.58 -34.82
N GLN A 298 12.90 -11.29 -34.58
CA GLN A 298 13.72 -10.18 -35.07
C GLN A 298 14.93 -9.88 -34.17
N CYS A 299 14.98 -10.48 -32.97
CA CYS A 299 16.05 -10.28 -32.00
C CYS A 299 16.96 -11.52 -31.87
N TYR A 300 16.90 -12.44 -32.84
CA TYR A 300 17.83 -13.56 -33.01
C TYR A 300 18.14 -14.30 -31.70
N THR A 301 19.39 -14.30 -31.25
CA THR A 301 19.90 -15.05 -30.11
C THR A 301 19.45 -14.51 -28.75
N LEU A 302 18.80 -13.34 -28.69
CA LEU A 302 18.36 -12.74 -27.43
C LEU A 302 17.06 -13.31 -26.89
N CYS A 303 16.28 -14.00 -27.73
CA CYS A 303 14.89 -14.33 -27.44
C CYS A 303 14.54 -15.80 -27.70
N THR A 304 13.59 -16.30 -26.92
CA THR A 304 12.95 -17.60 -27.13
C THR A 304 11.50 -17.43 -27.58
N ASN A 305 10.86 -18.54 -27.98
CA ASN A 305 9.45 -18.59 -28.38
C ASN A 305 9.11 -17.54 -29.47
N ASN A 306 9.91 -17.52 -30.53
CA ASN A 306 9.75 -16.62 -31.67
C ASN A 306 9.72 -15.13 -31.29
N GLY A 307 10.64 -14.69 -30.43
CA GLY A 307 10.78 -13.27 -30.08
C GLY A 307 9.86 -12.77 -28.95
N ARG A 308 9.18 -13.66 -28.23
CA ARG A 308 8.23 -13.27 -27.17
C ARG A 308 8.86 -13.04 -25.81
N TYR A 309 9.87 -13.84 -25.46
CA TYR A 309 10.55 -13.78 -24.17
C TYR A 309 12.03 -13.57 -24.40
N CYS A 310 12.58 -12.47 -23.88
CA CYS A 310 13.95 -12.06 -24.16
C CYS A 310 14.72 -11.77 -22.88
N ALA A 311 16.04 -11.88 -22.97
CA ALA A 311 16.98 -11.34 -21.99
C ALA A 311 18.06 -10.55 -22.72
N THR A 312 18.69 -9.61 -22.04
CA THR A 312 19.90 -8.97 -22.55
C THR A 312 21.02 -9.99 -22.54
N ASP A 313 21.92 -9.85 -23.52
CA ASP A 313 23.15 -10.59 -23.51
C ASP A 313 24.03 -10.16 -22.31
N PRO A 314 24.55 -11.08 -21.47
CA PRO A 314 25.27 -10.73 -20.25
C PRO A 314 26.62 -10.07 -20.49
N ASP A 315 27.34 -10.45 -21.54
CA ASP A 315 28.64 -9.87 -21.91
C ASP A 315 28.53 -8.89 -23.08
N ASN A 316 27.33 -8.75 -23.64
CA ASN A 316 27.02 -7.85 -24.75
C ASN A 316 27.77 -8.25 -26.04
N ASP A 317 28.12 -9.53 -26.16
CA ASP A 317 28.62 -10.18 -27.37
C ASP A 317 27.51 -11.08 -27.93
N LEU A 318 27.04 -10.79 -29.15
CA LEU A 318 25.93 -11.54 -29.76
C LEU A 318 26.39 -12.80 -30.51
N ASP A 319 27.71 -12.94 -30.72
CA ASP A 319 28.30 -13.97 -31.57
C ASP A 319 28.99 -15.07 -30.76
N GLU A 320 29.50 -14.76 -29.56
CA GLU A 320 30.14 -15.70 -28.66
C GLU A 320 29.56 -15.59 -27.23
N GLY A 321 29.75 -16.63 -26.42
CA GLY A 321 29.34 -16.60 -25.01
C GLY A 321 27.90 -17.05 -24.75
N ILE A 322 27.33 -16.50 -23.68
CA ILE A 322 26.00 -16.87 -23.19
C ILE A 322 24.98 -15.97 -23.84
N THR A 323 24.05 -16.53 -24.60
CA THR A 323 23.05 -15.70 -25.27
C THR A 323 21.92 -15.26 -24.34
N GLY A 324 21.20 -14.20 -24.69
CA GLY A 324 19.95 -13.83 -24.01
C GLY A 324 18.93 -14.98 -24.00
N ALA A 325 18.84 -15.78 -25.06
CA ALA A 325 17.96 -16.96 -25.09
C ALA A 325 18.36 -18.03 -24.06
N ASP A 326 19.65 -18.19 -23.77
CA ASP A 326 20.12 -19.09 -22.72
C ASP A 326 19.75 -18.58 -21.32
N VAL A 327 19.84 -17.27 -21.08
CA VAL A 327 19.38 -16.63 -19.83
C VAL A 327 17.88 -16.83 -19.62
N VAL A 328 17.07 -16.68 -20.68
CA VAL A 328 15.62 -16.94 -20.62
C VAL A 328 15.35 -18.42 -20.33
N THR A 329 16.10 -19.31 -20.96
CA THR A 329 15.96 -20.76 -20.75
C THR A 329 16.31 -21.14 -19.32
N GLU A 330 17.37 -20.56 -18.76
CA GLU A 330 17.76 -20.80 -17.37
C GLU A 330 16.75 -20.20 -16.38
N SER A 331 16.22 -19.01 -16.67
CA SER A 331 15.14 -18.40 -15.91
C SER A 331 13.90 -19.30 -15.88
N LEU A 332 13.54 -19.91 -17.01
CA LEU A 332 12.45 -20.88 -17.09
C LEU A 332 12.70 -22.11 -16.21
N ARG A 333 13.94 -22.65 -16.18
CA ARG A 333 14.28 -23.77 -15.30
C ARG A 333 14.06 -23.40 -13.83
N ARG A 334 14.55 -22.23 -13.40
CA ARG A 334 14.37 -21.73 -12.01
C ARG A 334 12.88 -21.54 -11.66
N ILE A 335 12.08 -21.02 -12.59
CA ILE A 335 10.62 -20.90 -12.43
C ILE A 335 9.97 -22.29 -12.29
N CYS A 336 10.36 -23.25 -13.13
CA CYS A 336 9.80 -24.61 -13.07
C CYS A 336 10.15 -25.32 -11.76
N ILE A 337 11.39 -25.19 -11.29
CA ILE A 337 11.82 -25.76 -10.01
C ILE A 337 10.99 -25.16 -8.87
N TRP A 338 10.80 -23.84 -8.87
CA TRP A 338 9.94 -23.18 -7.89
C TRP A 338 8.50 -23.72 -7.93
N LYS A 339 7.91 -23.78 -9.13
CA LYS A 339 6.53 -24.26 -9.33
C LYS A 339 6.30 -25.70 -8.87
N HIS A 340 7.29 -26.57 -9.02
CA HIS A 340 7.15 -27.99 -8.69
C HIS A 340 7.60 -28.35 -7.28
N TYR A 341 8.50 -27.57 -6.67
CA TYR A 341 9.18 -27.97 -5.44
C TYR A 341 9.22 -26.90 -4.33
N GLY A 342 8.71 -25.69 -4.58
CA GLY A 342 8.78 -24.59 -3.61
C GLY A 342 7.44 -23.92 -3.27
N LEU A 343 6.45 -23.98 -4.17
CA LEU A 343 5.14 -23.35 -3.95
C LEU A 343 4.37 -23.89 -2.73
N ASP A 344 4.57 -25.16 -2.36
CA ASP A 344 3.76 -25.77 -1.31
C ASP A 344 4.16 -25.29 0.09
N ASP A 345 5.46 -25.13 0.35
CA ASP A 345 6.00 -24.77 1.66
C ASP A 345 6.49 -23.32 1.77
N GLY A 346 6.82 -22.68 0.65
CA GLY A 346 7.40 -21.35 0.65
C GLY A 346 8.86 -21.29 1.12
N VAL A 347 9.49 -22.43 1.42
CA VAL A 347 10.88 -22.46 1.88
C VAL A 347 11.82 -22.63 0.70
N GLY A 348 11.40 -23.43 -0.29
CA GLY A 348 12.13 -23.64 -1.54
C GLY A 348 13.52 -24.28 -1.40
N PRO A 349 13.74 -25.31 -0.55
CA PRO A 349 15.07 -25.90 -0.35
C PRO A 349 15.71 -26.38 -1.67
N ASN A 350 14.92 -26.95 -2.57
CA ASN A 350 15.38 -27.41 -3.89
C ASN A 350 15.74 -26.25 -4.82
N TRP A 351 15.03 -25.14 -4.73
CA TRP A 351 15.34 -23.94 -5.50
C TRP A 351 16.67 -23.34 -5.03
N TRP A 352 16.84 -23.17 -3.71
CA TRP A 352 18.08 -22.67 -3.13
C TRP A 352 19.26 -23.60 -3.40
N GLU A 353 19.07 -24.92 -3.37
CA GLU A 353 20.11 -25.89 -3.74
C GLU A 353 20.51 -25.76 -5.21
N TYR A 354 19.52 -25.67 -6.10
CA TYR A 354 19.76 -25.52 -7.53
C TYR A 354 20.53 -24.23 -7.83
N VAL A 355 20.11 -23.10 -7.26
CA VAL A 355 20.76 -21.80 -7.47
C VAL A 355 22.08 -21.68 -6.70
N ASN A 356 22.39 -22.55 -5.75
CA ASN A 356 23.72 -22.58 -5.14
C ASN A 356 24.73 -23.39 -5.98
N THR A 357 24.25 -24.43 -6.65
CA THR A 357 25.08 -25.41 -7.39
C THR A 357 25.14 -25.17 -8.90
N SER A 358 24.28 -24.31 -9.46
CA SER A 358 24.25 -24.04 -10.88
C SER A 358 25.53 -23.32 -11.36
N TRP A 359 25.98 -23.60 -12.58
CA TRP A 359 27.12 -22.90 -13.19
C TRP A 359 26.84 -21.41 -13.46
N TRP A 360 25.55 -21.03 -13.50
CA TRP A 360 25.06 -19.67 -13.68
C TRP A 360 25.25 -18.80 -12.43
N SER A 361 25.26 -19.43 -11.26
CA SER A 361 25.40 -18.83 -9.94
C SER A 361 26.81 -18.90 -9.39
#